data_AF-A0A6L8HC33-F1
#
_entry.id   AF-A0A6L8HC33-F1
#
_cell.length_a   1.000
_cell.length_b   1.000
_cell.length_c   1.000
_cell.angle_alpha   90.00
_cell.angle_beta   90.00
_cell.angle_gamma   90.00
#
_symmetry.space_group_name_H-M   'P 1'
#
loop_
_entity.id
_entity.type
_entity.pdbx_description
1 polymer ?
#
loop_
_entity_poly.entity_id
_entity_poly.type
_entity_poly.pdbx_seq_one_letter_code
_entity_poly.pdbx_strand_id
1 'polypeptide(L)'
;MSARPTLDELNRRVSVARAEVEARGETFYPGASRVHLAAFPPKERWSDWVELDSRAWPERVERRYMLVPTTCFNCESACGLLAYVDRDTLEVRKFEGNPEHPGSRGRNCAKGPATVTQLTDPDRILTPLKRAGE
;
A
#
# COMPACT_ATOMS: atom_id res chain seq x y z
N MET A 1 -15.25 7.96 -24.41
CA MET A 1 -15.18 8.42 -23.01
C MET A 1 -15.89 7.38 -22.16
N SER A 2 -15.17 6.60 -21.36
CA SER A 2 -15.82 5.62 -20.47
C SER A 2 -16.70 6.37 -19.48
N ALA A 3 -17.95 5.92 -19.30
CA ALA A 3 -18.86 6.51 -18.34
C ALA A 3 -18.22 6.49 -16.94
N ARG A 4 -18.38 7.58 -16.16
CA ARG A 4 -17.95 7.61 -14.77
C ARG A 4 -18.72 6.54 -13.99
N PRO A 5 -18.07 5.70 -13.18
CA PRO A 5 -18.76 4.70 -12.38
C PRO A 5 -19.72 5.37 -11.40
N THR A 6 -20.84 4.72 -11.14
CA THR A 6 -21.82 5.13 -10.14
C THR A 6 -21.24 5.05 -8.73
N LEU A 7 -21.84 5.76 -7.77
CA LEU A 7 -21.41 5.73 -6.37
C LEU A 7 -21.48 4.31 -5.79
N ASP A 8 -22.49 3.52 -6.17
CA ASP A 8 -22.68 2.15 -5.70
C ASP A 8 -21.64 1.18 -6.29
N GLU A 9 -21.21 1.40 -7.54
CA GLU A 9 -20.12 0.64 -8.14
C GLU A 9 -18.79 0.97 -7.47
N LEU A 10 -18.53 2.25 -7.17
CA LEU A 10 -17.34 2.68 -6.44
C LEU A 10 -17.30 2.07 -5.04
N ASN A 11 -18.39 2.22 -4.27
CA ASN A 11 -18.47 1.71 -2.90
C ASN A 11 -18.22 0.20 -2.86
N ARG A 12 -18.82 -0.59 -3.78
CA ARG A 12 -18.58 -2.05 -3.84
C ARG A 12 -17.11 -2.42 -4.05
N ARG A 13 -16.33 -1.59 -4.73
CA ARG A 13 -14.89 -1.82 -4.97
C ARG A 13 -14.04 -1.40 -3.78
N VAL A 14 -14.33 -0.26 -3.15
CA VAL A 14 -13.43 0.34 -2.15
C VAL A 14 -13.86 0.08 -0.70
N SER A 15 -15.06 -0.46 -0.47
CA SER A 15 -15.54 -0.66 0.89
C SER A 15 -14.71 -1.70 1.65
N VAL A 16 -14.30 -1.27 2.85
CA VAL A 16 -13.55 -2.05 3.84
C VAL A 16 -14.39 -2.38 5.07
N ALA A 17 -15.72 -2.20 4.96
CA ALA A 17 -16.65 -2.60 6.02
C ALA A 17 -16.61 -4.12 6.19
N ARG A 18 -16.54 -4.58 7.44
CA ARG A 18 -16.41 -6.00 7.81
C ARG A 18 -17.43 -6.89 7.09
N ALA A 19 -18.70 -6.51 7.13
CA ALA A 19 -19.77 -7.28 6.49
C ALA A 19 -19.56 -7.45 4.98
N GLU A 20 -19.01 -6.44 4.31
CA GLU A 20 -18.76 -6.49 2.87
C GLU A 20 -17.50 -7.28 2.53
N VAL A 21 -16.44 -7.14 3.33
CA VAL A 21 -15.21 -7.96 3.20
C VAL A 21 -15.54 -9.44 3.41
N GLU A 22 -16.27 -9.78 4.48
CA GLU A 22 -16.70 -11.15 4.79
C GLU A 22 -17.65 -11.69 3.71
N ALA A 23 -18.59 -10.89 3.20
CA ALA A 23 -19.49 -11.30 2.11
C ALA A 23 -18.75 -11.62 0.81
N ARG A 24 -17.59 -11.00 0.57
CA ARG A 24 -16.71 -11.32 -0.57
C ARG A 24 -15.80 -12.52 -0.32
N GLY A 25 -15.80 -13.10 0.89
CA GLY A 25 -14.88 -14.18 1.26
C GLY A 25 -13.43 -13.72 1.38
N GLU A 26 -13.21 -12.42 1.59
CA GLU A 26 -11.90 -11.79 1.69
C GLU A 26 -11.37 -11.84 3.13
N THR A 27 -10.04 -11.84 3.28
CA THR A 27 -9.42 -11.78 4.60
C THR A 27 -9.72 -10.45 5.29
N PHE A 28 -10.40 -10.49 6.44
CA PHE A 28 -10.65 -9.31 7.26
C PHE A 28 -9.51 -9.07 8.26
N TYR A 29 -8.77 -7.98 8.06
CA TYR A 29 -7.76 -7.53 9.01
C TYR A 29 -8.36 -6.55 10.02
N PRO A 30 -8.58 -6.94 11.29
CA PRO A 30 -9.26 -6.08 12.25
C PRO A 30 -8.43 -4.83 12.57
N GLY A 31 -9.05 -3.65 12.45
CA GLY A 31 -8.45 -2.40 12.89
C GLY A 31 -8.43 -2.22 14.40
N ALA A 32 -7.94 -1.07 14.87
CA ALA A 32 -7.75 -0.80 16.29
C ALA A 32 -9.04 -0.95 17.13
N SER A 33 -10.19 -0.53 16.58
CA SER A 33 -11.50 -0.70 17.22
C SER A 33 -12.01 -2.15 17.17
N ARG A 34 -11.50 -2.98 16.25
CA ARG A 34 -11.94 -4.36 15.98
C ARG A 34 -13.42 -4.53 15.64
N VAL A 35 -14.15 -3.44 15.35
CA VAL A 35 -15.60 -3.48 15.13
C VAL A 35 -15.95 -3.56 13.64
N HIS A 36 -15.67 -2.50 12.90
CA HIS A 36 -16.36 -2.28 11.61
C HIS A 36 -15.43 -2.17 10.39
N LEU A 37 -14.28 -1.49 10.50
CA LEU A 37 -13.41 -1.23 9.36
C LEU A 37 -12.18 -2.14 9.38
N ALA A 38 -11.83 -2.69 8.21
CA ALA A 38 -10.56 -3.36 8.04
C ALA A 38 -9.40 -2.34 8.09
N ALA A 39 -8.28 -2.72 8.72
CA ALA A 39 -7.08 -1.89 8.79
C ALA A 39 -6.15 -2.04 7.59
N PHE A 40 -6.24 -3.15 6.87
CA PHE A 40 -5.38 -3.45 5.72
C PHE A 40 -6.21 -4.01 4.57
N PRO A 41 -5.75 -3.85 3.32
CA PRO A 41 -6.34 -4.51 2.17
C PRO A 41 -6.30 -6.03 2.29
N PRO A 42 -7.38 -6.74 1.92
CA PRO A 42 -7.40 -8.21 1.92
C PRO A 42 -6.36 -8.75 0.95
N LYS A 43 -5.62 -9.79 1.37
CA LYS A 43 -4.52 -10.37 0.57
C LYS A 43 -4.96 -10.92 -0.78
N GLU A 44 -6.22 -11.34 -0.87
CA GLU A 44 -6.83 -11.85 -2.10
C GLU A 44 -6.88 -10.78 -3.21
N ARG A 45 -6.79 -9.49 -2.84
CA ARG A 45 -6.85 -8.36 -3.78
C ARG A 45 -5.51 -7.66 -4.00
N TRP A 46 -4.42 -8.18 -3.44
CA TRP A 46 -3.11 -7.51 -3.57
C TRP A 46 -2.61 -7.40 -5.01
N SER A 47 -3.07 -8.22 -5.94
CA SER A 47 -2.72 -8.08 -7.37
C SER A 47 -3.48 -6.97 -8.11
N ASP A 48 -4.65 -6.55 -7.63
CA ASP A 48 -5.47 -5.48 -8.22
C ASP A 48 -6.28 -4.76 -7.13
N TRP A 49 -5.58 -3.95 -6.35
CA TRP A 49 -6.16 -3.15 -5.29
C TRP A 49 -6.63 -1.80 -5.81
N VAL A 50 -7.77 -1.32 -5.32
CA VAL A 50 -8.36 -0.03 -5.73
C VAL A 50 -8.51 0.85 -4.49
N GLU A 51 -7.97 2.07 -4.56
CA GLU A 51 -8.20 3.12 -3.55
C GLU A 51 -8.69 4.40 -4.22
N LEU A 52 -9.29 5.28 -3.43
CA LEU A 52 -9.62 6.63 -3.89
C LEU A 52 -8.44 7.57 -3.64
N ASP A 53 -8.15 8.41 -4.62
CA ASP A 53 -7.12 9.44 -4.51
C ASP A 53 -7.54 10.50 -3.48
N SER A 54 -6.87 10.51 -2.34
CA SER A 54 -7.17 11.45 -1.26
C SER A 54 -6.93 12.91 -1.66
N ARG A 55 -6.08 13.19 -2.67
CA ARG A 55 -5.82 14.55 -3.17
C ARG A 55 -6.88 15.04 -4.14
N ALA A 56 -7.68 14.15 -4.70
CA ALA A 56 -8.72 14.49 -5.67
C ALA A 56 -10.05 14.89 -5.01
N TRP A 57 -10.16 14.81 -3.68
CA TRP A 57 -11.37 15.17 -2.96
C TRP A 57 -11.88 16.57 -3.36
N PRO A 58 -13.18 16.75 -3.68
CA PRO A 58 -14.30 15.81 -3.49
C PRO A 58 -14.54 14.79 -4.62
N GLU A 59 -13.78 14.84 -5.70
CA GLU A 59 -13.91 13.88 -6.79
C GLU A 59 -13.40 12.49 -6.37
N ARG A 60 -14.20 11.46 -6.67
CA ARG A 60 -13.86 10.05 -6.36
C ARG A 60 -13.02 9.43 -7.47
N VAL A 61 -11.76 9.87 -7.56
CA VAL A 61 -10.82 9.35 -8.56
C VAL A 61 -10.22 8.03 -8.06
N GLU A 62 -10.45 6.94 -8.80
CA GLU A 62 -9.84 5.63 -8.50
C GLU A 62 -8.35 5.61 -8.84
N ARG A 63 -7.56 4.92 -8.01
CA ARG A 63 -6.18 4.52 -8.27
C ARG A 63 -6.06 3.02 -8.12
N ARG A 64 -5.29 2.38 -9.00
CA ARG A 64 -5.08 0.94 -9.02
C ARG A 64 -3.64 0.57 -8.68
N TYR A 65 -3.47 -0.37 -7.76
CA TYR A 65 -2.18 -0.77 -7.24
C TYR A 65 -1.99 -2.29 -7.24
N MET A 66 -0.75 -2.73 -7.43
CA MET A 66 -0.25 -4.01 -6.96
C MET A 66 0.41 -3.83 -5.60
N LEU A 67 0.05 -4.64 -4.62
CA LEU A 67 0.55 -4.61 -3.25
C LEU A 67 1.58 -5.72 -3.12
N VAL A 68 2.84 -5.34 -3.11
CA VAL A 68 3.97 -6.28 -3.13
C VAL A 68 4.58 -6.36 -1.73
N PRO A 69 4.55 -7.54 -1.08
CA PRO A 69 5.23 -7.74 0.19
C PRO A 69 6.74 -7.52 0.06
N THR A 70 7.30 -6.78 1.00
CA THR A 70 8.74 -6.54 1.12
C THR A 70 9.12 -6.36 2.58
N THR A 71 10.40 -6.09 2.83
CA THR A 71 10.95 -5.98 4.18
C THR A 71 11.71 -4.66 4.30
N CYS A 72 11.48 -3.95 5.40
CA CYS A 72 12.22 -2.76 5.77
C CYS A 72 13.64 -3.13 6.21
N PHE A 73 14.67 -2.48 5.65
CA PHE A 73 16.07 -2.72 6.01
C PHE A 73 16.75 -1.52 6.70
N ASN A 74 15.95 -0.60 7.25
CA ASN A 74 16.49 0.58 7.96
C ASN A 74 16.97 0.26 9.40
N CYS A 75 16.62 -0.90 9.94
CA CYS A 75 17.12 -1.42 11.21
C CYS A 75 17.03 -2.95 11.24
N GLU A 76 17.63 -3.56 12.25
CA GLU A 76 17.70 -4.99 12.50
C GLU A 76 16.34 -5.65 12.77
N SER A 77 15.29 -4.87 13.04
CA SER A 77 13.95 -5.41 13.29
C SER A 77 13.29 -6.02 12.06
N ALA A 78 13.78 -5.69 10.85
CA ALA A 78 13.30 -6.24 9.58
C ALA A 78 11.75 -6.25 9.46
N CYS A 79 11.10 -5.13 9.78
CA CYS A 79 9.64 -5.04 9.75
C CYS A 79 9.09 -5.31 8.34
N GLY A 80 7.93 -5.95 8.25
CA GLY A 80 7.27 -6.20 6.98
C GLY A 80 6.63 -4.93 6.43
N LEU A 81 6.76 -4.74 5.13
CA LEU A 81 6.15 -3.65 4.37
C LEU A 81 5.29 -4.20 3.23
N LEU A 82 4.28 -3.46 2.85
CA LEU A 82 3.56 -3.60 1.58
C LEU A 82 3.89 -2.40 0.72
N ALA A 83 4.51 -2.65 -0.43
CA ALA A 83 4.77 -1.64 -1.45
C ALA A 83 3.51 -1.47 -2.31
N TYR A 84 2.97 -0.26 -2.38
CA TYR A 84 1.87 0.08 -3.28
C TYR A 84 2.45 0.52 -4.61
N VAL A 85 2.48 -0.39 -5.57
CA VAL A 85 3.02 -0.19 -6.91
C VAL A 85 1.89 0.23 -7.85
N ASP A 86 2.00 1.41 -8.45
CA ASP A 86 1.08 1.89 -9.48
C ASP A 86 1.07 0.91 -10.66
N ARG A 87 -0.11 0.43 -11.06
CA ARG A 87 -0.20 -0.58 -12.13
C ARG A 87 0.17 -0.05 -13.51
N ASP A 88 0.00 1.24 -13.74
CA ASP A 88 0.23 1.86 -15.03
C ASP A 88 1.68 2.36 -15.14
N THR A 89 2.22 2.96 -14.08
CA THR A 89 3.58 3.54 -14.10
C THR A 89 4.66 2.61 -13.54
N LEU A 90 4.27 1.55 -12.82
CA LEU A 90 5.16 0.66 -12.06
C LEU A 90 5.98 1.36 -10.96
N GLU A 91 5.61 2.59 -10.61
CA GLU A 91 6.26 3.34 -9.54
C GLU A 91 5.68 2.95 -8.17
N VAL A 92 6.54 2.85 -7.16
CA VAL A 92 6.10 2.70 -5.78
C VAL A 92 5.56 4.05 -5.28
N ARG A 93 4.28 4.10 -4.91
CA ARG A 93 3.62 5.32 -4.42
C ARG A 93 3.74 5.51 -2.91
N LYS A 94 3.66 4.42 -2.15
CA LYS A 94 3.74 4.41 -0.69
C LYS A 94 4.15 3.04 -0.18
N PHE A 95 4.61 3.02 1.07
CA PHE A 95 4.79 1.81 1.85
C PHE A 95 3.85 1.84 3.07
N GLU A 96 3.15 0.75 3.30
CA GLU A 96 2.42 0.51 4.55
C GLU A 96 2.90 -0.78 5.21
N GLY A 97 2.37 -1.11 6.39
CA GLY A 97 2.74 -2.34 7.08
C GLY A 97 2.17 -3.59 6.44
N ASN A 98 2.95 -4.67 6.40
CA ASN A 98 2.44 -5.97 5.94
C ASN A 98 1.74 -6.73 7.07
N PRO A 99 0.40 -6.93 7.02
CA PRO A 99 -0.33 -7.64 8.07
C PRO A 99 0.04 -9.13 8.15
N GLU A 100 0.49 -9.75 7.06
CA GLU A 100 0.88 -11.16 7.01
C GLU A 100 2.32 -11.38 7.53
N HIS A 101 3.09 -10.32 7.80
CA HIS A 101 4.45 -10.49 8.29
C HIS A 101 4.47 -11.01 9.74
N PRO A 102 5.17 -12.11 10.05
CA PRO A 102 5.03 -12.83 11.32
C PRO A 102 5.43 -12.01 12.56
N GLY A 103 6.51 -11.22 12.45
CA GLY A 103 6.99 -10.35 13.53
C GLY A 103 6.17 -9.07 13.68
N SER A 104 6.22 -8.19 12.68
CA SER A 104 5.58 -6.87 12.72
C SER A 104 4.04 -6.87 12.66
N ARG A 105 3.41 -7.80 11.92
CA ARG A 105 1.94 -7.88 11.74
C ARG A 105 1.30 -6.53 11.40
N GLY A 106 1.90 -5.84 10.43
CA GLY A 106 1.45 -4.53 9.95
C GLY A 106 1.87 -3.32 10.80
N ARG A 107 2.63 -3.52 11.89
CA ARG A 107 3.12 -2.43 12.74
C ARG A 107 4.50 -1.97 12.29
N ASN A 108 4.63 -0.68 12.02
CA ASN A 108 5.85 -0.07 11.53
C ASN A 108 6.15 1.20 12.32
N CYS A 109 7.44 1.49 12.54
CA CYS A 109 7.88 2.79 13.02
C CYS A 109 7.85 3.82 11.88
N ALA A 110 8.07 5.10 12.20
CA ALA A 110 8.06 6.18 11.21
C ALA A 110 9.06 5.96 10.05
N LYS A 111 10.16 5.25 10.29
CA LYS A 111 11.17 4.94 9.27
C LYS A 111 10.64 4.01 8.17
N GLY A 112 9.65 3.15 8.47
CA GLY A 112 9.13 2.15 7.54
C GLY A 112 8.46 2.80 6.33
N PRO A 113 7.40 3.60 6.50
CA PRO A 113 6.77 4.33 5.40
C PRO A 113 7.70 5.34 4.70
N ALA A 114 8.63 5.93 5.47
CA ALA A 114 9.56 6.94 4.96
C ALA A 114 10.61 6.39 3.98
N THR A 115 10.81 5.06 3.89
CA THR A 115 11.74 4.47 2.90
C THR A 115 11.37 4.81 1.45
N VAL A 116 10.13 5.24 1.19
CA VAL A 116 9.71 5.70 -0.15
C VAL A 116 10.62 6.81 -0.68
N THR A 117 11.12 7.69 0.19
CA THR A 117 12.00 8.80 -0.22
C THR A 117 13.35 8.30 -0.73
N GLN A 118 13.82 7.15 -0.24
CA GLN A 118 15.11 6.57 -0.64
C GLN A 118 15.09 6.08 -2.10
N LEU A 119 13.91 5.82 -2.68
CA LEU A 119 13.79 5.35 -4.06
C LEU A 119 14.16 6.44 -5.07
N THR A 120 13.85 7.70 -4.73
CA THR A 120 14.02 8.89 -5.58
C THR A 120 14.92 9.94 -4.94
N ASP A 121 15.75 9.53 -3.97
CA ASP A 121 16.67 10.43 -3.29
C ASP A 121 17.65 11.05 -4.30
N PRO A 122 17.85 12.39 -4.32
CA PRO A 122 18.76 13.03 -5.26
C PRO A 122 20.22 12.55 -5.11
N ASP A 123 20.61 12.08 -3.93
CA ASP A 123 21.95 11.59 -3.64
C ASP A 123 22.07 10.07 -3.88
N ARG A 124 21.04 9.41 -4.43
CA ARG A 124 21.05 7.98 -4.70
C ARG A 124 22.13 7.62 -5.73
N ILE A 125 22.96 6.63 -5.39
CA ILE A 125 23.97 6.09 -6.30
C ILE A 125 23.28 5.24 -7.36
N LEU A 126 23.17 5.77 -8.59
CA LEU A 126 22.49 5.10 -9.72
C LEU A 126 23.42 4.26 -10.59
N THR A 127 24.73 4.46 -10.47
CA THR A 127 25.74 3.77 -11.27
C THR A 127 26.97 3.42 -10.41
N PRO A 128 27.75 2.39 -10.78
CA PRO A 128 29.00 2.11 -10.11
C PRO A 128 29.96 3.30 -10.16
N LEU A 129 30.56 3.66 -9.02
CA LEU A 129 31.52 4.76 -8.90
C LEU A 129 32.92 4.21 -8.64
N LYS A 130 33.94 4.84 -9.23
CA LYS A 130 35.36 4.58 -8.95
C LYS A 130 35.96 5.79 -8.24
N ARG A 131 36.70 5.55 -7.15
CA ARG A 131 37.44 6.59 -6.44
C ARG A 131 38.43 7.29 -7.38
N ALA A 132 38.42 8.62 -7.39
CA ALA A 132 39.27 9.45 -8.25
C ALA A 132 40.41 10.19 -7.50
N GLY A 133 40.42 10.19 -6.17
CA GLY A 133 41.53 10.74 -5.38
C GLY A 133 42.68 9.74 -5.18
N GLU A 134 43.84 10.24 -4.72
CA GLU A 134 45.04 9.46 -4.34
C GLU A 134 44.85 8.62 -3.09
#